data_AF-A0A2E3C1N6-F1
#
_entry.id   AF-A0A2E3C1N6-F1
#
_cell.length_a   1.000
_cell.length_b   1.000
_cell.length_c   1.000
_cell.angle_alpha   90.00
_cell.angle_beta   90.00
_cell.angle_gamma   90.00
#
_symmetry.space_group_name_H-M   'P 1'
#
loop_
_entity.id
_entity.type
_entity.pdbx_description
1 polymer ?
#
loop_
_entity_poly.entity_id
_entity_poly.type
_entity_poly.pdbx_seq_one_letter_code
_entity_poly.pdbx_strand_id
1 'polypeptide(L)'
;MPHLLKKLHEEQLEVQSAFSMGDKKNMTNELSDLMDVITALADAADIKMEEVMASSEDKKRTRGGFGRGIYVDKIICPEGSTFDVYCARDPEKYPLTN
;
A
#
# COMPACT_ATOMS: atom_id res chain seq x y z
N MET A 1 11.93 7.37 -12.16
CA MET A 1 10.70 6.55 -12.05
C MET A 1 10.97 5.04 -11.95
N PRO A 2 11.59 4.33 -12.93
CA PRO A 2 11.75 2.86 -12.84
C PRO A 2 12.53 2.39 -11.60
N HIS A 3 13.54 3.14 -11.18
CA HIS A 3 14.36 2.82 -10.01
C HIS A 3 13.60 2.98 -8.68
N LEU A 4 12.71 3.97 -8.57
CA LEU A 4 11.90 4.19 -7.36
C LEU A 4 10.84 3.09 -7.18
N LEU A 5 10.25 2.61 -8.27
CA LEU A 5 9.32 1.46 -8.21
C LEU A 5 10.03 0.17 -7.81
N LYS A 6 11.29 -0.02 -8.25
CA LYS A 6 12.12 -1.13 -7.77
C LYS A 6 12.41 -1.01 -6.28
N LYS A 7 12.79 0.17 -5.80
CA LYS A 7 13.06 0.41 -4.38
C LYS A 7 11.80 0.22 -3.54
N LEU A 8 10.63 0.68 -4.00
CA LEU A 8 9.34 0.43 -3.34
C LEU A 8 9.07 -1.07 -3.11
N HIS A 9 9.39 -1.91 -4.11
CA HIS A 9 9.24 -3.35 -3.95
C HIS A 9 10.25 -3.96 -2.97
N GLU A 10 11.48 -3.46 -2.94
CA GLU A 10 12.52 -3.83 -1.97
C GLU A 10 12.07 -3.51 -0.54
N GLU A 11 11.66 -2.27 -0.26
CA GLU A 11 11.18 -1.85 1.07
C GLU A 11 9.97 -2.66 1.52
N GLN A 12 9.08 -3.01 0.58
CA GLN A 12 7.93 -3.86 0.87
C GLN A 12 8.34 -5.27 1.35
N LEU A 13 9.41 -5.84 0.80
CA LEU A 13 9.94 -7.14 1.25
C LEU A 13 10.66 -7.00 2.60
N GLU A 14 11.36 -5.90 2.83
CA GLU A 14 12.07 -5.63 4.09
C GLU A 14 11.08 -5.41 5.26
N VAL A 15 10.03 -4.62 5.06
CA VAL A 15 8.92 -4.48 6.02
C VAL A 15 8.27 -5.84 6.33
N GLN A 16 8.01 -6.66 5.31
CA GLN A 16 7.43 -7.99 5.52
C GLN A 16 8.35 -8.91 6.34
N SER A 17 9.66 -8.86 6.06
CA SER A 17 10.67 -9.61 6.79
C SER A 17 10.76 -9.15 8.24
N ALA A 18 10.90 -7.83 8.47
CA ALA A 18 10.98 -7.24 9.80
C ALA A 18 9.73 -7.55 10.66
N PHE A 19 8.55 -7.48 10.07
CA PHE A 19 7.29 -7.87 10.72
C PHE A 19 7.28 -9.34 11.12
N SER A 20 7.71 -10.24 10.22
CA SER A 20 7.74 -11.68 10.46
C SER A 20 8.72 -12.08 11.56
N MET A 21 9.83 -11.35 11.68
CA MET A 21 10.85 -11.56 12.73
C MET A 21 10.47 -10.95 14.08
N GLY A 22 9.43 -10.11 14.15
CA GLY A 22 9.03 -9.41 15.37
C GLY A 22 10.06 -8.37 15.86
N ASP A 23 10.99 -7.95 15.01
CA ASP A 23 12.03 -6.97 15.35
C ASP A 23 11.48 -5.55 15.19
N LYS A 24 11.08 -4.94 16.31
CA LYS A 24 10.52 -3.59 16.33
C LYS A 24 11.49 -2.52 15.86
N LYS A 25 12.78 -2.68 16.13
CA LYS A 25 13.79 -1.68 15.74
C LYS A 25 13.95 -1.74 14.23
N ASN A 26 14.11 -2.94 13.68
CA ASN A 26 14.21 -3.11 12.24
C ASN A 26 12.94 -2.64 11.54
N MET A 27 11.76 -3.02 12.04
CA MET A 27 10.48 -2.57 11.51
C MET A 27 10.35 -1.04 11.47
N THR A 28 10.86 -0.33 12.48
CA THR A 28 10.84 1.13 12.50
C THR A 28 11.71 1.72 11.41
N ASN A 29 12.88 1.12 11.15
CA ASN A 29 13.78 1.56 10.08
C ASN A 29 13.15 1.30 8.70
N GLU A 30 12.66 0.09 8.43
CA GLU A 30 12.10 -0.22 7.10
C GLU A 30 10.84 0.61 6.80
N LEU A 31 10.05 0.96 7.82
CA LEU A 31 8.93 1.89 7.65
C LEU A 31 9.37 3.32 7.35
N SER A 32 10.52 3.75 7.89
CA SER A 32 11.12 5.05 7.57
C SER A 32 11.60 5.07 6.12
N ASP A 33 12.31 4.04 5.69
CA ASP A 33 12.84 3.93 4.33
C ASP A 33 11.70 3.85 3.30
N LEU A 34 10.61 3.12 3.63
CA LEU A 34 9.38 3.13 2.83
C LEU A 34 8.76 4.54 2.73
N MET A 35 8.78 5.34 3.80
CA MET A 35 8.26 6.72 3.78
C MET A 35 9.10 7.63 2.87
N ASP A 36 10.43 7.46 2.89
CA ASP A 36 11.34 8.20 2.01
C ASP A 36 11.07 7.85 0.53
N VAL A 37 10.83 6.57 0.23
CA VAL A 37 10.46 6.14 -1.13
C VAL A 37 9.11 6.73 -1.55
N ILE A 38 8.11 6.76 -0.68
CA ILE A 38 6.80 7.38 -0.97
C ILE A 38 6.97 8.88 -1.26
N THR A 39 7.77 9.56 -0.45
CA THR A 39 8.04 11.00 -0.61
C THR A 39 8.74 11.25 -1.95
N ALA A 40 9.77 10.48 -2.29
CA ALA A 40 10.47 10.59 -3.56
C ALA A 40 9.57 10.29 -4.77
N LEU A 41 8.61 9.36 -4.63
CA LEU A 41 7.62 9.08 -5.68
C LEU A 41 6.63 10.23 -5.87
N ALA A 42 6.17 10.85 -4.78
CA ALA A 42 5.30 12.01 -4.82
C ALA A 42 6.01 13.20 -5.50
N ASP A 43 7.24 13.49 -5.08
CA ASP A 43 8.08 14.54 -5.67
C ASP A 43 8.31 14.30 -7.17
N ALA A 44 8.64 13.05 -7.56
CA ALA A 44 8.84 12.70 -8.97
C ALA A 44 7.57 12.85 -9.82
N ALA A 45 6.39 12.82 -9.19
CA ALA A 45 5.09 13.01 -9.83
C ALA A 45 4.57 14.46 -9.72
N ASP A 46 5.35 15.39 -9.15
CA ASP A 46 4.94 16.77 -8.84
C ASP A 46 3.70 16.83 -7.93
N ILE A 47 3.60 15.89 -6.98
CA ILE A 47 2.54 15.80 -5.99
C ILE A 47 3.10 16.18 -4.63
N LYS A 48 2.46 17.10 -3.92
CA LYS A 48 2.89 17.47 -2.58
C LYS A 48 2.44 16.42 -1.57
N MET A 49 3.29 16.13 -0.59
CA MET A 49 2.93 15.18 0.48
C MET A 49 1.72 15.63 1.28
N GLU A 50 1.47 16.93 1.42
CA GLU A 50 0.24 17.45 2.03
C GLU A 50 -1.02 17.02 1.28
N GLU A 51 -0.97 16.94 -0.05
CA GLU A 51 -2.09 16.50 -0.89
C GLU A 51 -2.33 14.98 -0.73
N VAL A 52 -1.26 14.20 -0.63
CA VAL A 52 -1.33 12.76 -0.35
C VAL A 52 -1.98 12.52 1.01
N MET A 53 -1.57 13.26 2.03
CA MET A 53 -2.11 13.16 3.38
C MET A 53 -3.59 13.59 3.43
N ALA A 54 -3.96 14.70 2.79
CA ALA A 54 -5.34 15.15 2.69
C ALA A 54 -6.23 14.11 1.99
N SER A 55 -5.75 13.51 0.89
CA SER A 55 -6.45 12.43 0.18
C SER A 55 -6.63 11.18 1.05
N SER A 56 -5.62 10.83 1.85
CA SER A 56 -5.68 9.71 2.81
C SER A 56 -6.73 9.96 3.89
N GLU A 57 -6.77 11.16 4.46
CA GLU A 57 -7.79 11.54 5.45
C GLU A 57 -9.20 11.53 4.87
N ASP A 58 -9.38 11.99 3.64
CA ASP A 58 -10.69 11.99 2.99
C ASP A 58 -11.19 10.57 2.73
N LYS A 59 -10.31 9.67 2.28
CA LYS A 59 -10.60 8.23 2.20
C LYS A 59 -10.99 7.65 3.57
N LYS A 60 -10.28 8.04 4.64
CA LYS A 60 -10.62 7.59 6.01
C LYS A 60 -12.01 8.05 6.46
N ARG A 61 -12.42 9.26 6.08
CA ARG A 61 -13.77 9.78 6.36
C ARG A 61 -14.86 9.09 5.55
N THR A 62 -14.61 8.85 4.26
CA THR A 62 -15.61 8.36 3.32
C THR A 62 -15.73 6.83 3.26
N ARG A 63 -14.60 6.12 3.40
CA ARG A 63 -14.50 4.66 3.24
C ARG A 63 -14.01 3.94 4.50
N GLY A 64 -13.62 4.69 5.53
CA GLY A 64 -12.92 4.15 6.69
C GLY A 64 -11.41 4.01 6.44
N GLY A 65 -10.69 3.58 7.47
CA GLY A 65 -9.25 3.32 7.40
C GLY A 65 -8.89 2.04 8.14
N PHE A 66 -7.62 1.66 8.07
CA PHE A 66 -7.11 0.43 8.67
C PHE A 66 -7.32 0.34 10.20
N GLY A 67 -7.50 1.48 10.89
CA GLY A 67 -7.72 1.51 12.34
C GLY A 67 -9.12 1.06 12.81
N ARG A 68 -10.10 0.90 11.91
CA ARG A 68 -11.45 0.40 12.25
C ARG A 68 -11.77 -0.99 11.69
N GLY A 69 -10.78 -1.69 11.14
CA GLY A 69 -10.99 -3.03 10.55
C GLY A 69 -11.92 -3.04 9.34
N ILE A 70 -12.19 -1.88 8.73
CA ILE A 70 -12.93 -1.80 7.47
C ILE A 70 -11.90 -2.03 6.36
N TYR A 71 -11.60 -3.30 6.11
CA TYR A 71 -10.97 -3.73 4.88
C TYR A 71 -12.06 -4.13 3.89
N VAL A 72 -11.77 -3.98 2.61
CA VAL A 72 -12.66 -4.44 1.55
C VAL A 72 -12.53 -5.96 1.48
N ASP A 73 -13.45 -6.67 2.13
CA ASP A 73 -13.51 -8.14 2.10
C ASP A 73 -13.85 -8.66 0.70
N LYS A 74 -14.83 -8.02 0.04
CA LYS A 74 -15.26 -8.38 -1.33
C LYS A 74 -15.57 -7.13 -2.14
N ILE A 75 -15.20 -7.17 -3.41
CA ILE A 75 -15.66 -6.23 -4.43
C ILE A 75 -16.52 -6.98 -5.44
N ILE A 76 -17.64 -6.38 -5.85
CA ILE A 76 -18.41 -6.82 -7.00
C ILE A 76 -18.02 -5.90 -8.14
N CYS A 77 -17.32 -6.45 -9.14
CA CYS A 77 -16.86 -5.72 -10.29
C CYS A 77 -17.61 -6.18 -11.53
N PRO A 78 -18.02 -5.26 -12.43
CA PRO A 78 -18.48 -5.63 -13.76
C PRO A 78 -17.38 -6.41 -14.48
N GLU A 79 -17.78 -7.44 -15.22
CA GLU A 79 -16.89 -8.24 -16.05
C GLU A 79 -16.15 -7.32 -17.04
N GLY A 80 -14.82 -7.46 -17.13
CA GLY A 80 -13.94 -6.64 -17.97
C GLY A 80 -13.58 -5.26 -17.39
N SER A 81 -14.02 -4.92 -16.18
CA SER A 81 -13.58 -3.69 -15.51
C SER A 81 -12.10 -3.76 -15.10
N THR A 82 -11.47 -2.60 -14.86
CA THR A 82 -10.07 -2.53 -14.45
C THR A 82 -9.77 -3.38 -13.20
N PHE A 83 -10.71 -3.43 -12.25
CA PHE A 83 -10.55 -4.22 -11.03
C PHE A 83 -10.78 -5.73 -11.26
N ASP A 84 -11.67 -6.11 -12.17
CA ASP A 84 -11.85 -7.51 -12.56
C ASP A 84 -10.57 -8.09 -13.16
N VAL A 85 -9.98 -7.40 -14.13
CA VAL A 85 -8.70 -7.78 -14.75
C VAL A 85 -7.55 -7.77 -13.72
N TYR A 86 -7.54 -6.78 -12.83
CA TYR A 86 -6.50 -6.66 -11.78
C TYR A 86 -6.56 -7.81 -10.78
N CYS A 87 -7.75 -8.16 -10.28
CA CYS A 87 -7.93 -9.24 -9.30
C CYS A 87 -7.76 -10.63 -9.93
N ALA A 88 -8.19 -10.82 -11.18
CA ALA A 88 -8.01 -12.09 -11.90
C ALA A 88 -6.54 -12.40 -12.23
N ARG A 89 -5.68 -11.37 -12.30
CA ARG A 89 -4.26 -11.52 -12.62
C ARG A 89 -3.46 -12.19 -11.51
N ASP A 90 -3.88 -12.04 -10.25
CA ASP A 90 -3.20 -12.63 -9.10
C ASP A 90 -4.23 -13.03 -8.03
N PRO A 91 -4.95 -14.15 -8.24
CA PRO A 91 -6.05 -14.57 -7.36
C PRO A 91 -5.59 -14.93 -5.94
N GLU A 92 -4.32 -15.31 -5.77
CA GLU A 92 -3.75 -15.71 -4.48
C GLU A 92 -3.27 -14.53 -3.63
N LYS A 93 -3.17 -13.33 -4.22
CA LYS A 93 -2.72 -12.10 -3.54
C LYS A 93 -3.61 -11.69 -2.36
N TYR A 94 -4.88 -12.04 -2.40
CA TYR A 94 -5.86 -11.78 -1.35
C TYR A 94 -6.50 -13.10 -0.93
N PRO A 95 -5.77 -13.96 -0.17
CA PRO A 95 -6.31 -15.26 0.21
C PRO A 95 -7.55 -15.06 1.08
N LEU A 96 -8.63 -15.77 0.74
CA LEU A 96 -9.86 -15.78 1.53
C LEU A 96 -9.51 -16.29 2.92
N THR A 97 -9.57 -15.42 3.93
CA THR A 97 -9.51 -15.84 5.33
C THR A 97 -10.84 -16.52 5.66
N ASN A 98 -10.78 -17.82 5.98
CA ASN A 98 -11.90 -18.59 6.53
C ASN A 98 -12.35 -18.04 7.88
#